data_AF-A0A5C9C834-F1
#
_entry.id   AF-A0A5C9C834-F1
#
_cell.length_a   1.000
_cell.length_b   1.000
_cell.length_c   1.000
_cell.angle_alpha   90.00
_cell.angle_beta   90.00
_cell.angle_gamma   90.00
#
_symmetry.space_group_name_H-M   'P 1'
#
loop_
_entity.id
_entity.type
_entity.pdbx_description
1 polymer ?
#
loop_
_entity_poly.entity_id
_entity_poly.type
_entity_poly.pdbx_seq_one_letter_code
_entity_poly.pdbx_strand_id
1 'polypeptide(L)'
;MLNDELIIDCSSAQVKLAGEIAAMKVGEFKTIELSPADVLDAYPAAKLKPLIEWAKEDKGCRFIYIFTMQTEKDPALLLQRFKAMKQQHKEAKSTRMFARPIQPSRNLYVGSSASLESRIKQHLGYRDKTLYSMQLCHWLKPDSIKSITLKVWKFPSTIPQTVLQAIEDHLWLKAQPMLGKQGGK
;
A
#
# COMPACT_ATOMS: atom_id res chain seq x y z
N MET A 1 -14.14 1.86 -32.25
CA MET A 1 -15.48 1.30 -31.96
C MET A 1 -15.28 -0.09 -31.42
N LEU A 2 -16.13 -0.54 -30.49
CA LEU A 2 -16.07 -1.92 -29.99
C LEU A 2 -16.56 -2.86 -31.11
N ASN A 3 -15.72 -3.80 -31.54
CA ASN A 3 -16.02 -4.80 -32.58
C ASN A 3 -15.32 -6.14 -32.23
N ASP A 4 -15.67 -7.21 -32.94
CA ASP A 4 -15.18 -8.56 -32.64
C ASP A 4 -13.65 -8.68 -32.76
N GLU A 5 -13.06 -8.00 -33.75
CA GLU A 5 -11.61 -7.93 -33.94
C GLU A 5 -10.93 -7.32 -32.70
N LEU A 6 -11.45 -6.20 -32.19
CA LEU A 6 -10.94 -5.57 -30.98
C LEU A 6 -11.10 -6.48 -29.75
N ILE A 7 -12.17 -7.27 -29.67
CA ILE A 7 -12.34 -8.26 -28.57
C ILE A 7 -11.28 -9.35 -28.64
N ILE A 8 -10.98 -9.86 -29.84
CA ILE A 8 -9.92 -10.87 -30.07
C ILE A 8 -8.54 -10.28 -29.72
N ASP A 9 -8.27 -9.05 -30.14
CA ASP A 9 -7.03 -8.34 -29.81
C ASP A 9 -6.89 -8.14 -28.30
N CYS A 10 -7.97 -7.75 -27.61
CA CYS A 10 -8.00 -7.64 -26.16
C CYS A 10 -7.67 -8.97 -25.49
N SER A 11 -8.27 -10.07 -25.94
CA SER A 11 -7.99 -11.42 -25.43
C SER A 11 -6.52 -11.80 -25.60
N SER A 12 -5.97 -11.57 -26.80
CA SER A 12 -4.56 -11.84 -27.10
C SER A 12 -3.61 -11.04 -26.22
N ALA A 13 -3.93 -9.76 -25.96
CA ALA A 13 -3.18 -8.92 -25.05
C ALA A 13 -3.21 -9.43 -23.60
N GLN A 14 -4.35 -9.94 -23.13
CA GLN A 14 -4.46 -10.53 -21.79
C GLN A 14 -3.66 -11.83 -21.65
N VAL A 15 -3.68 -12.70 -22.68
CA VAL A 15 -2.87 -13.93 -22.70
C VAL A 15 -1.39 -13.59 -22.65
N LYS A 16 -0.95 -12.59 -23.41
CA LYS A 16 0.44 -12.11 -23.37
C LYS A 16 0.82 -11.61 -21.98
N LEU A 17 -0.01 -10.76 -21.37
CA LEU A 17 0.23 -10.25 -20.01
C LEU A 17 0.29 -11.39 -18.98
N ALA A 18 -0.59 -12.38 -19.09
CA ALA A 18 -0.55 -13.56 -18.24
C ALA A 18 0.77 -14.33 -18.39
N GLY A 19 1.27 -14.49 -19.62
CA GLY A 19 2.59 -15.06 -19.90
C GLY A 19 3.73 -14.26 -19.26
N GLU A 20 3.70 -12.94 -19.37
CA GLU A 20 4.70 -12.05 -18.74
C GLU A 20 4.67 -12.17 -17.21
N ILE A 21 3.49 -12.20 -16.59
CA ILE A 21 3.32 -12.41 -15.14
C ILE A 21 3.84 -13.79 -14.74
N ALA A 22 3.52 -14.84 -15.49
CA ALA A 22 3.94 -16.21 -15.18
C ALA A 22 5.46 -16.40 -15.30
N ALA A 23 6.13 -15.63 -16.15
CA ALA A 23 7.58 -15.60 -16.26
C ALA A 23 8.26 -14.83 -15.12
N MET A 24 7.52 -14.01 -14.36
CA MET A 24 8.07 -13.31 -13.21
C MET A 24 8.35 -14.27 -12.06
N LYS A 25 9.54 -14.12 -11.47
CA LYS A 25 9.88 -14.76 -10.20
C LYS A 25 9.73 -13.72 -9.10
N VAL A 26 9.08 -14.12 -8.01
CA VAL A 26 9.08 -13.32 -6.79
C VAL A 26 10.52 -13.24 -6.31
N GLY A 27 11.09 -12.03 -6.34
CA GLY A 27 12.43 -11.78 -5.83
C GLY A 27 12.46 -11.78 -4.30
N GLU A 28 13.49 -11.14 -3.76
CA GLU A 28 13.60 -10.94 -2.32
C GLU A 28 12.43 -10.10 -1.78
N PHE A 29 12.02 -10.43 -0.56
CA PHE A 29 11.10 -9.61 0.21
C PHE A 29 11.66 -9.36 1.61
N LYS A 30 11.28 -8.23 2.19
CA LYS A 30 11.57 -7.91 3.58
C LYS A 30 10.28 -7.61 4.33
N THR A 31 10.31 -7.92 5.62
CA THR A 31 9.21 -7.66 6.53
C THR A 31 9.74 -6.84 7.70
N ILE A 32 9.02 -5.79 8.07
CA ILE A 32 9.27 -4.98 9.26
C ILE A 32 8.00 -4.96 10.09
N GLU A 33 8.15 -5.07 11.40
CA GLU A 33 7.07 -4.92 12.36
C GLU A 33 7.23 -3.62 13.15
N LEU A 34 6.15 -2.88 13.30
CA LEU A 34 6.05 -1.61 14.01
C LEU A 34 5.02 -1.74 15.13
N SER A 35 5.41 -1.39 16.35
CA SER A 35 4.49 -1.24 17.47
C SER A 35 3.65 0.04 17.33
N PRO A 36 2.58 0.22 18.10
CA PRO A 36 1.83 1.48 18.15
C PRO A 36 2.73 2.69 18.46
N ALA A 37 3.67 2.57 19.40
CA ALA A 37 4.58 3.64 19.77
C ALA A 37 5.46 4.07 18.59
N ASP A 38 5.95 3.11 17.80
CA ASP A 38 6.75 3.40 16.59
C ASP A 38 5.98 4.21 15.54
N VAL A 39 4.65 4.15 15.56
CA VAL A 39 3.79 4.84 14.57
C VAL A 39 3.26 6.16 15.10
N LEU A 40 3.11 6.32 16.41
CA LEU A 40 2.44 7.46 17.02
C LEU A 40 3.42 8.55 17.48
N ASP A 41 4.56 8.18 18.06
CA ASP A 41 5.41 9.15 18.77
C ASP A 41 6.27 9.97 17.80
N ALA A 42 6.98 9.30 16.90
CA ALA A 42 7.84 9.92 15.90
C ALA A 42 8.08 8.97 14.72
N TYR A 43 8.60 9.48 13.60
CA TYR A 43 8.94 8.63 12.47
C TYR A 43 10.01 7.59 12.88
N PRO A 44 9.75 6.26 12.74
CA PRO A 44 10.62 5.21 13.28
C PRO A 44 11.81 4.93 12.35
N ALA A 45 12.66 5.95 12.14
CA ALA A 45 13.76 5.93 11.18
C ALA A 45 14.73 4.77 11.44
N ALA A 46 15.07 4.51 12.70
CA ALA A 46 16.00 3.44 13.07
C ALA A 46 15.48 2.04 12.70
N LYS A 47 14.19 1.76 12.94
CA LYS A 47 13.57 0.47 12.58
C LYS A 47 13.39 0.29 11.08
N LEU A 48 13.11 1.39 10.36
CA LEU A 48 12.93 1.34 8.91
C LEU A 48 14.26 1.34 8.14
N LYS A 49 15.36 1.80 8.76
CA LYS A 49 16.67 1.94 8.10
C LYS A 49 17.12 0.69 7.32
N PRO A 50 17.08 -0.54 7.88
CA PRO A 50 17.52 -1.74 7.14
C PRO A 50 16.67 -2.03 5.89
N LEU A 51 15.37 -1.71 5.93
CA LEU A 51 14.47 -1.85 4.78
C LEU A 51 14.78 -0.78 3.72
N ILE A 52 15.04 0.45 4.15
CA ILE A 52 15.33 1.57 3.24
C ILE A 52 16.71 1.41 2.58
N GLU A 53 17.71 0.92 3.30
CA GLU A 53 19.04 0.63 2.75
C GLU A 53 18.94 -0.50 1.72
N TRP A 54 18.25 -1.59 2.04
CA TRP A 54 17.97 -2.67 1.09
C TRP A 54 17.23 -2.18 -0.17
N ALA A 55 16.28 -1.26 -0.02
CA ALA A 55 15.57 -0.68 -1.15
C ALA A 55 16.46 0.23 -2.04
N LYS A 56 17.63 0.66 -1.55
CA LYS A 56 18.57 1.55 -2.25
C LYS A 56 19.76 0.81 -2.88
N GLU A 57 19.99 -0.46 -2.56
CA GLU A 57 21.05 -1.30 -3.14
C GLU A 57 21.01 -1.30 -4.68
N ASP A 58 19.80 -1.36 -5.24
CA ASP A 58 19.57 -1.47 -6.68
C ASP A 58 18.84 -0.23 -7.20
N LYS A 59 19.43 0.46 -8.18
CA LYS A 59 18.82 1.68 -8.75
C LYS A 59 17.58 1.36 -9.58
N GLY A 60 16.56 2.21 -9.41
CA GLY A 60 15.34 2.18 -10.24
C GLY A 60 14.37 1.03 -9.93
N CYS A 61 14.61 0.26 -8.87
CA CYS A 61 13.70 -0.83 -8.48
C CYS A 61 12.27 -0.35 -8.23
N ARG A 62 11.34 -1.29 -8.43
CA ARG A 62 9.92 -1.12 -8.12
C ARG A 62 9.56 -1.98 -6.93
N PHE A 63 8.64 -1.50 -6.12
CA PHE A 63 8.22 -2.20 -4.90
C PHE A 63 6.72 -2.41 -4.92
N ILE A 64 6.28 -3.59 -4.51
CA ILE A 64 4.91 -3.82 -4.05
C ILE A 64 4.98 -4.03 -2.54
N TYR A 65 4.02 -3.50 -1.80
CA TYR A 65 3.96 -3.65 -0.36
C TYR A 65 2.54 -3.83 0.14
N ILE A 66 2.43 -4.49 1.29
CA ILE A 66 1.20 -4.62 2.07
C ILE A 66 1.46 -4.21 3.51
N PHE A 67 0.57 -3.38 4.04
CA PHE A 67 0.45 -3.12 5.47
C PHE A 67 -0.64 -4.01 6.03
N THR A 68 -0.32 -4.76 7.09
CA THR A 68 -1.27 -5.57 7.85
C THR A 68 -1.17 -5.20 9.31
N MET A 69 -2.22 -5.44 10.08
CA MET A 69 -2.20 -5.19 11.52
C MET A 69 -2.63 -6.41 12.30
N GLN A 70 -2.02 -6.58 13.46
CA GLN A 70 -2.50 -7.46 14.50
C GLN A 70 -3.32 -6.64 15.49
N THR A 71 -4.56 -7.05 15.73
CA THR A 71 -5.44 -6.37 16.68
C THR A 71 -6.49 -7.32 17.25
N GLU A 72 -6.83 -7.11 18.52
CA GLU A 72 -7.97 -7.74 19.19
C GLU A 72 -9.24 -6.89 19.07
N LYS A 73 -9.13 -5.65 18.58
CA LYS A 73 -10.27 -4.77 18.34
C LYS A 73 -10.96 -5.17 17.03
N ASP A 74 -12.25 -4.91 16.96
CA ASP A 74 -13.02 -5.06 15.73
C ASP A 74 -12.47 -4.12 14.62
N PRO A 75 -12.05 -4.64 13.45
CA PRO A 75 -11.64 -3.82 12.32
C PRO A 75 -12.68 -2.77 11.88
N ALA A 76 -13.98 -2.98 12.13
CA ALA A 76 -15.01 -2.00 11.81
C ALA A 76 -14.89 -0.73 12.67
N LEU A 77 -14.54 -0.88 13.94
CA LEU A 77 -14.27 0.25 14.83
C LEU A 77 -13.08 1.07 14.35
N LEU A 78 -12.02 0.41 13.87
CA LEU A 78 -10.84 1.08 13.33
C LEU A 78 -11.17 1.84 12.04
N LEU A 79 -11.96 1.23 11.15
CA LEU A 79 -12.43 1.89 9.94
C LEU A 79 -13.31 3.12 10.26
N GLN A 80 -14.17 3.03 11.28
CA GLN A 80 -14.98 4.16 11.73
C GLN A 80 -14.12 5.32 12.23
N ARG A 81 -13.07 5.03 13.02
CA ARG A 81 -12.09 6.04 13.48
C ARG A 81 -11.38 6.72 12.31
N PHE A 82 -10.92 5.95 11.32
CA PHE A 82 -10.35 6.51 10.10
C PHE A 82 -11.31 7.44 9.39
N LYS A 83 -12.57 7.03 9.19
CA LYS A 83 -13.61 7.84 8.54
C LYS A 83 -13.88 9.14 9.30
N ALA A 84 -13.98 9.08 10.63
CA ALA A 84 -14.17 10.25 11.48
C ALA A 84 -13.01 11.25 11.35
N MET A 85 -11.76 10.76 11.43
CA MET A 85 -10.58 11.62 11.29
C MET A 85 -10.50 12.26 9.90
N LYS A 86 -10.77 11.48 8.85
CA LYS A 86 -10.83 11.99 7.47
C LYS A 86 -11.87 13.10 7.32
N GLN A 87 -13.05 12.94 7.93
CA GLN A 87 -14.11 13.95 7.90
C GLN A 87 -13.71 15.22 8.67
N GLN A 88 -13.16 15.07 9.87
CA GLN A 88 -12.66 16.19 10.67
C GLN A 88 -11.62 17.02 9.91
N HIS A 89 -10.66 16.38 9.25
CA HIS A 89 -9.66 17.09 8.43
C HIS A 89 -10.28 17.81 7.23
N LYS A 90 -11.33 17.25 6.61
CA LYS A 90 -12.06 17.88 5.51
C LYS A 90 -12.79 19.14 6.00
N GLU A 91 -13.47 19.06 7.14
CA GLU A 91 -14.16 20.20 7.77
C GLU A 91 -13.18 21.31 8.17
N ALA A 92 -12.02 20.93 8.69
CA ALA A 92 -10.93 21.84 9.03
C ALA A 92 -10.16 22.40 7.81
N LYS A 93 -10.60 22.12 6.58
CA LYS A 93 -9.93 22.53 5.31
C LYS A 93 -8.44 22.16 5.28
N SER A 94 -8.07 21.04 5.88
CA SER A 94 -6.71 20.53 5.87
C SER A 94 -6.30 20.11 4.46
N THR A 95 -5.06 20.40 4.07
CA THR A 95 -4.51 19.94 2.77
C THR A 95 -4.13 18.46 2.76
N ARG A 96 -4.32 17.73 3.87
CA ARG A 96 -3.94 16.33 4.04
C ARG A 96 -4.91 15.39 3.33
N MET A 97 -4.37 14.54 2.47
CA MET A 97 -5.13 13.60 1.66
C MET A 97 -5.15 12.20 2.28
N PHE A 98 -6.35 11.75 2.63
CA PHE A 98 -6.61 10.43 3.22
C PHE A 98 -7.12 9.45 2.17
N ALA A 99 -6.56 8.24 2.17
CA ALA A 99 -6.95 7.13 1.30
C ALA A 99 -8.47 6.88 1.30
N ARG A 100 -8.95 6.19 0.27
CA ARG A 100 -10.36 5.79 0.19
C ARG A 100 -10.62 4.69 1.23
N PRO A 101 -11.63 4.84 2.12
CA PRO A 101 -12.08 3.73 2.94
C PRO A 101 -12.87 2.73 2.10
N ILE A 102 -12.69 1.43 2.35
CA ILE A 102 -13.36 0.36 1.60
C ILE A 102 -14.21 -0.48 2.55
N GLN A 103 -13.60 -1.36 3.34
CA GLN A 103 -14.30 -2.31 4.20
C GLN A 103 -13.50 -2.62 5.48
N PRO A 104 -14.12 -3.14 6.55
CA PRO A 104 -13.38 -3.65 7.69
C PRO A 104 -12.40 -4.76 7.28
N SER A 105 -11.13 -4.64 7.62
CA SER A 105 -10.11 -5.65 7.30
C SER A 105 -8.88 -5.52 8.20
N ARG A 106 -8.16 -6.62 8.44
CA ARG A 106 -6.83 -6.58 9.10
C ARG A 106 -5.71 -6.22 8.13
N ASN A 107 -5.95 -6.34 6.83
CA ASN A 107 -5.06 -5.81 5.81
C ASN A 107 -5.38 -4.32 5.67
N LEU A 108 -4.44 -3.44 5.96
CA LEU A 108 -4.69 -2.01 5.99
C LEU A 108 -4.65 -1.41 4.58
N TYR A 109 -3.63 -1.75 3.79
CA TYR A 109 -3.38 -1.13 2.50
C TYR A 109 -2.43 -1.99 1.65
N VAL A 110 -2.69 -2.03 0.35
CA VAL A 110 -1.80 -2.60 -0.68
C VAL A 110 -1.42 -1.46 -1.63
N GLY A 111 -0.15 -1.39 -2.01
CA GLY A 111 0.29 -0.44 -3.01
C GLY A 111 1.62 -0.79 -3.66
N SER A 112 1.96 -0.07 -4.72
CA SER A 112 3.31 -0.05 -5.29
C SER A 112 3.98 1.32 -5.14
N SER A 113 5.31 1.37 -5.32
CA SER A 113 6.09 2.62 -5.34
C SER A 113 7.44 2.43 -6.02
N ALA A 114 7.97 3.49 -6.63
CA ALA A 114 9.38 3.62 -7.00
C ALA A 114 10.23 4.29 -5.90
N SER A 115 9.60 4.94 -4.92
CA SER A 115 10.24 5.56 -3.76
C SER A 115 9.63 5.04 -2.47
N LEU A 116 10.20 3.94 -1.96
CA LEU A 116 9.66 3.22 -0.80
C LEU A 116 9.66 4.11 0.46
N GLU A 117 10.77 4.77 0.75
CA GLU A 117 10.93 5.65 1.93
C GLU A 117 9.89 6.77 1.95
N SER A 118 9.71 7.45 0.81
CA SER A 118 8.72 8.51 0.66
C SER A 118 7.32 8.00 0.98
N ARG A 119 6.98 6.84 0.42
CA ARG A 119 5.63 6.30 0.51
C ARG A 119 5.31 5.78 1.92
N ILE A 120 6.27 5.15 2.59
CA ILE A 120 6.14 4.74 4.00
C ILE A 120 5.92 5.97 4.88
N LYS A 121 6.73 7.03 4.73
CA LYS A 121 6.56 8.29 5.50
C LYS A 121 5.16 8.88 5.31
N GLN A 122 4.62 8.88 4.08
CA GLN A 122 3.27 9.35 3.81
C GLN A 122 2.20 8.49 4.47
N HIS A 123 2.32 7.16 4.40
CA HIS A 123 1.37 6.24 5.03
C HIS A 123 1.35 6.35 6.55
N LEU A 124 2.53 6.49 7.17
CA LEU A 124 2.63 6.71 8.61
C LEU A 124 2.13 8.10 9.02
N GLY A 125 2.11 9.09 8.12
CA GLY A 125 1.56 10.43 8.35
C GLY A 125 2.60 11.53 8.57
N TYR A 126 3.89 11.22 8.37
CA TYR A 126 5.05 12.09 8.60
C TYR A 126 5.58 12.80 7.33
N ARG A 127 4.93 12.62 6.17
CA ARG A 127 5.30 13.31 4.91
C ARG A 127 4.09 13.95 4.24
N ASP A 128 4.43 14.79 3.28
CA ASP A 128 3.65 15.62 2.38
C ASP A 128 2.16 15.27 2.21
N LYS A 129 1.36 16.33 2.22
CA LYS A 129 -0.08 16.32 2.45
C LYS A 129 -0.88 15.98 1.18
N THR A 130 -0.26 16.04 0.01
CA THR A 130 -0.95 16.04 -1.31
C THR A 130 -1.26 14.66 -1.89
N LEU A 131 -0.67 13.58 -1.34
CA LEU A 131 -0.90 12.22 -1.84
C LEU A 131 -1.81 11.42 -0.90
N TYR A 132 -2.83 10.79 -1.49
CA TYR A 132 -3.74 9.90 -0.75
C TYR A 132 -2.95 8.77 -0.07
N SER A 133 -2.98 8.73 1.26
CA SER A 133 -2.29 7.72 2.07
C SER A 133 -3.11 7.36 3.32
N MET A 134 -2.61 6.41 4.13
CA MET A 134 -3.31 5.97 5.35
C MET A 134 -3.27 6.99 6.50
N GLN A 135 -2.27 7.87 6.55
CA GLN A 135 -2.10 8.89 7.59
C GLN A 135 -2.18 8.31 9.02
N LEU A 136 -1.54 7.16 9.27
CA LEU A 136 -1.75 6.32 10.46
C LEU A 136 -1.62 7.05 11.80
N CYS A 137 -0.61 7.91 11.97
CA CYS A 137 -0.39 8.64 13.22
C CYS A 137 -1.50 9.63 13.59
N HIS A 138 -2.40 9.97 12.64
CA HIS A 138 -3.49 10.92 12.87
C HIS A 138 -4.76 10.28 13.46
N TRP A 139 -4.93 8.95 13.36
CA TRP A 139 -6.18 8.29 13.76
C TRP A 139 -6.02 7.00 14.57
N LEU A 140 -4.84 6.37 14.54
CA LEU A 140 -4.56 5.24 15.43
C LEU A 140 -4.48 5.72 16.89
N LYS A 141 -4.91 4.86 17.80
CA LYS A 141 -4.69 5.03 19.24
C LYS A 141 -3.74 3.96 19.77
N PRO A 142 -2.97 4.20 20.84
CA PRO A 142 -2.01 3.24 21.39
C PRO A 142 -2.60 1.84 21.67
N ASP A 143 -3.87 1.77 22.09
CA ASP A 143 -4.58 0.55 22.45
C ASP A 143 -5.35 -0.11 21.28
N SER A 144 -5.22 0.44 20.06
CA SER A 144 -6.02 0.03 18.90
C SER A 144 -5.53 -1.25 18.25
N ILE A 145 -4.22 -1.51 18.33
CA ILE A 145 -3.52 -2.58 17.62
C ILE A 145 -2.36 -3.07 18.49
N LYS A 146 -1.92 -4.31 18.26
CA LYS A 146 -0.69 -4.87 18.83
C LYS A 146 0.54 -4.49 18.00
N SER A 147 0.42 -4.60 16.68
CA SER A 147 1.49 -4.22 15.75
C SER A 147 0.98 -3.99 14.33
N ILE A 148 1.81 -3.36 13.51
CA ILE A 148 1.68 -3.22 12.05
C ILE A 148 2.85 -3.93 11.41
N THR A 149 2.55 -4.86 10.51
CA THR A 149 3.54 -5.54 9.68
C THR A 149 3.52 -4.94 8.28
N LEU A 150 4.68 -4.44 7.85
CA LEU A 150 4.94 -4.00 6.49
C LEU A 150 5.75 -5.09 5.78
N LYS A 151 5.15 -5.75 4.78
CA LYS A 151 5.83 -6.68 3.89
C LYS A 151 6.05 -6.03 2.54
N VAL A 152 7.29 -6.08 2.03
CA VAL A 152 7.72 -5.41 0.79
C VAL A 152 8.43 -6.39 -0.11
N TRP A 153 8.01 -6.47 -1.37
CA TRP A 153 8.66 -7.22 -2.44
C TRP A 153 9.40 -6.26 -3.37
N LYS A 154 10.64 -6.60 -3.72
CA LYS A 154 11.48 -5.84 -4.67
C LYS A 154 11.38 -6.46 -6.07
N PHE A 155 11.22 -5.61 -7.07
CA PHE A 155 11.18 -5.96 -8.49
C PHE A 155 12.24 -5.15 -9.25
N PRO A 156 12.83 -5.73 -10.31
CA PRO A 156 13.83 -5.04 -11.11
C PRO A 156 13.24 -3.79 -11.77
N SER A 157 14.10 -2.82 -12.07
CA SER A 157 13.72 -1.57 -12.76
C SER A 157 13.12 -1.79 -14.15
N THR A 158 13.40 -2.94 -14.76
CA THR A 158 12.92 -3.35 -16.08
C THR A 158 11.53 -3.97 -16.07
N ILE A 159 10.90 -4.17 -14.91
CA ILE A 159 9.57 -4.76 -14.85
C ILE A 159 8.55 -3.88 -15.62
N PRO A 160 7.76 -4.45 -16.54
CA PRO A 160 6.69 -3.70 -17.19
C PRO A 160 5.68 -3.18 -16.17
N GLN A 161 5.26 -1.92 -16.32
CA GLN A 161 4.29 -1.31 -15.40
C GLN A 161 2.95 -2.07 -15.37
N THR A 162 2.51 -2.61 -16.52
CA THR A 162 1.30 -3.45 -16.63
C THR A 162 1.39 -4.72 -15.79
N VAL A 163 2.55 -5.38 -15.79
CA VAL A 163 2.82 -6.57 -14.97
C VAL A 163 2.81 -6.20 -13.48
N LEU A 164 3.52 -5.13 -13.10
CA LEU A 164 3.55 -4.65 -11.71
C LEU A 164 2.13 -4.34 -11.20
N GLN A 165 1.33 -3.66 -12.02
CA GLN A 165 -0.04 -3.29 -11.68
C GLN A 165 -0.98 -4.49 -11.61
N ALA A 166 -0.86 -5.46 -12.51
CA ALA A 166 -1.63 -6.69 -12.44
C ALA A 166 -1.32 -7.51 -11.17
N ILE A 167 -0.05 -7.56 -10.75
CA ILE A 167 0.36 -8.19 -9.49
C ILE A 167 -0.21 -7.42 -8.29
N GLU A 168 -0.11 -6.09 -8.29
CA GLU A 168 -0.68 -5.23 -7.24
C GLU A 168 -2.20 -5.40 -7.13
N ASP A 169 -2.91 -5.42 -8.26
CA ASP A 169 -4.36 -5.57 -8.32
C ASP A 169 -4.80 -6.96 -7.84
N HIS A 170 -4.08 -8.01 -8.22
CA HIS A 170 -4.36 -9.36 -7.72
C HIS A 170 -4.10 -9.48 -6.22
N LEU A 171 -2.99 -8.89 -5.73
CA LEU A 171 -2.70 -8.83 -4.30
C LEU A 171 -3.77 -8.04 -3.55
N TRP A 172 -4.24 -6.93 -4.11
CA TRP A 172 -5.33 -6.13 -3.57
C TRP A 172 -6.61 -6.96 -3.47
N LEU A 173 -6.98 -7.69 -4.53
CA LEU A 173 -8.16 -8.57 -4.55
C LEU A 173 -8.08 -9.68 -3.51
N LYS A 174 -6.91 -10.28 -3.32
CA LYS A 174 -6.70 -11.34 -2.32
C LYS A 174 -6.68 -10.79 -0.89
N ALA A 175 -6.04 -9.64 -0.68
CA ALA A 175 -5.88 -9.04 0.64
C ALA A 175 -7.14 -8.34 1.13
N GLN A 176 -8.00 -7.85 0.23
CA GLN A 176 -9.22 -7.12 0.60
C GLN A 176 -8.92 -6.01 1.64
N PRO A 177 -8.05 -5.03 1.30
CA PRO A 177 -7.55 -4.09 2.29
C PRO A 177 -8.63 -3.10 2.76
N MET A 178 -8.44 -2.59 3.97
CA MET A 178 -9.34 -1.63 4.61
C MET A 178 -9.38 -0.30 3.87
N LEU A 179 -8.20 0.13 3.39
CA LEU A 179 -7.96 1.45 2.82
C LEU A 179 -7.28 1.31 1.46
N GLY A 180 -7.44 2.34 0.63
CA GLY A 180 -6.87 2.41 -0.71
C GLY A 180 -7.94 2.20 -1.77
N LYS A 181 -7.52 2.02 -3.02
CA LYS A 181 -8.40 1.67 -4.13
C LYS A 181 -7.71 0.53 -4.86
N GLN A 182 -8.48 -0.47 -5.32
CA GLN A 182 -8.00 -1.33 -6.38
C GLN A 182 -7.62 -0.46 -7.58
N GLY A 183 -6.61 -0.86 -8.35
CA GLY A 183 -6.05 -0.12 -9.48
C GLY A 183 -7.07 0.74 -10.23
N GLY A 184 -6.66 1.96 -10.54
CA GLY A 184 -7.45 2.90 -11.31
C GLY A 184 -6.71 3.28 -12.58
N LYS A 185 -6.92 2.47 -13.62
CA LYS A 185 -6.43 2.63 -15.00
C LYS A 185 -4.93 2.94 -15.07
#